data_AF-A0A847QY23-F1
#
_entry.id   AF-A0A847QY23-F1
#
_cell.length_a   1.000
_cell.length_b   1.000
_cell.length_c   1.000
_cell.angle_alpha   90.00
_cell.angle_beta   90.00
_cell.angle_gamma   90.00
#
_symmetry.space_group_name_H-M   'P 1'
#
loop_
_entity.id
_entity.type
_entity.pdbx_description
1 polymer ?
#
loop_
_entity_poly.entity_id
_entity_poly.type
_entity_poly.pdbx_seq_one_letter_code
_entity_poly.pdbx_strand_id
1 'polypeptide(L)'
;MLFIEALHRTSTQPNEKKLISKAKYRPIISNKDSVDLSPVAHQVKEIHLDSQAKTALTASTSIFANLIEHVLSHAFNTNLHLHSPEELNLDIKEWKLFLQVPPINRDKNKKTDDYIAIAPEIHQRPPAKQLIFHIPVKPSYGIPVEMTLLVSPHNGSPETPNLFHTFAKESWLPILRTPYSPEFLEQQASYYHILLDQDGELDQLSPLYSHINQSRIENEGSLPAHLFGLRIWRAKNNTLTPVVLGDKQIGLLFIGHYQPLEGNPISAEEKARQASNLYTKA
;
A
#
# COMPACT_ATOMS: atom_id res chain seq x y z
N MET A 1 -6.64 21.28 -16.87
CA MET A 1 -8.10 21.20 -16.59
C MET A 1 -8.71 20.34 -17.69
N LEU A 2 -9.45 19.28 -17.39
CA LEU A 2 -9.93 18.31 -18.39
C LEU A 2 -11.42 17.97 -18.17
N PHE A 3 -12.19 17.94 -19.26
CA PHE A 3 -13.61 17.55 -19.36
C PHE A 3 -13.79 16.67 -20.60
N ILE A 4 -14.38 15.46 -20.47
CA ILE A 4 -14.96 14.65 -21.58
C ILE A 4 -16.12 13.75 -21.09
N GLU A 5 -17.16 13.65 -21.93
CA GLU A 5 -18.42 12.87 -21.85
C GLU A 5 -18.30 11.35 -22.09
N ALA A 6 -19.34 10.59 -21.72
CA ALA A 6 -19.38 9.12 -21.72
C ALA A 6 -20.55 8.50 -22.52
N LEU A 7 -20.26 7.44 -23.29
CA LEU A 7 -21.15 6.39 -23.84
C LEU A 7 -20.23 5.19 -24.21
N HIS A 8 -20.49 3.88 -24.08
CA HIS A 8 -21.69 3.04 -24.00
C HIS A 8 -21.37 1.66 -23.33
N ARG A 9 -22.42 0.93 -22.90
CA ARG A 9 -22.44 -0.42 -22.24
C ARG A 9 -22.50 -1.64 -23.20
N THR A 10 -22.35 -2.85 -22.60
CA THR A 10 -22.84 -4.23 -22.96
C THR A 10 -21.74 -5.18 -23.50
N SER A 11 -21.69 -6.51 -23.28
CA SER A 11 -22.59 -7.55 -22.74
C SER A 11 -21.79 -8.80 -22.24
N THR A 12 -22.49 -9.92 -21.97
CA THR A 12 -22.26 -11.03 -21.02
C THR A 12 -22.02 -12.44 -21.62
N GLN A 13 -21.21 -13.26 -20.90
CA GLN A 13 -21.29 -14.75 -20.64
C GLN A 13 -21.09 -15.78 -21.79
N PRO A 14 -20.86 -17.12 -21.55
CA PRO A 14 -21.07 -17.96 -20.35
C PRO A 14 -19.94 -18.98 -19.96
N ASN A 15 -20.20 -19.77 -18.91
CA ASN A 15 -19.28 -20.57 -18.08
C ASN A 15 -19.58 -22.09 -18.20
N GLU A 16 -18.57 -22.96 -18.31
CA GLU A 16 -18.71 -24.43 -18.38
C GLU A 16 -18.35 -25.16 -17.06
N LYS A 17 -18.76 -26.44 -16.99
CA LYS A 17 -19.11 -27.24 -15.81
C LYS A 17 -17.92 -27.82 -15.02
N LYS A 18 -18.11 -27.96 -13.69
CA LYS A 18 -17.23 -28.63 -12.71
C LYS A 18 -17.36 -30.15 -12.75
N LEU A 19 -16.23 -30.86 -12.61
CA LEU A 19 -16.15 -32.27 -12.23
C LEU A 19 -15.40 -32.42 -10.89
N ILE A 20 -15.97 -33.19 -9.97
CA ILE A 20 -15.49 -33.43 -8.61
C ILE A 20 -14.71 -34.75 -8.61
N SER A 21 -13.44 -34.74 -8.20
CA SER A 21 -12.67 -35.97 -7.92
C SER A 21 -12.23 -36.01 -6.46
N LYS A 22 -12.68 -37.04 -5.73
CA LYS A 22 -12.25 -37.38 -4.37
C LYS A 22 -10.83 -37.98 -4.40
N ALA A 23 -9.87 -37.36 -3.70
CA ALA A 23 -8.55 -37.94 -3.45
C ALA A 23 -8.36 -38.28 -1.96
N LYS A 24 -7.87 -39.50 -1.69
CA LYS A 24 -7.58 -40.03 -0.34
C LYS A 24 -6.29 -39.42 0.21
N TYR A 25 -6.33 -38.95 1.46
CA TYR A 25 -5.17 -38.47 2.22
C TYR A 25 -4.21 -39.63 2.53
N ARG A 26 -2.92 -39.50 2.18
CA ARG A 26 -1.82 -40.25 2.80
C ARG A 26 -1.04 -39.27 3.70
N PRO A 27 -0.65 -39.67 4.92
CA PRO A 27 0.16 -38.81 5.77
C PRO A 27 1.59 -38.76 5.24
N ILE A 28 2.10 -37.55 4.99
CA ILE A 28 3.49 -37.31 4.58
C ILE A 28 4.35 -37.38 5.84
N ILE A 29 5.36 -38.25 5.80
CA ILE A 29 6.40 -38.38 6.82
C ILE A 29 7.32 -37.17 6.70
N SER A 30 7.41 -36.39 7.77
CA SER A 30 8.28 -35.21 7.93
C SER A 30 9.75 -35.63 7.96
N ASN A 31 10.50 -35.38 6.89
CA ASN A 31 11.96 -35.42 6.90
C ASN A 31 12.49 -34.16 7.59
N LYS A 32 13.38 -34.34 8.58
CA LYS A 32 13.90 -33.32 9.51
C LYS A 32 14.87 -32.28 8.90
N ASP A 33 14.87 -32.09 7.59
CA ASP A 33 15.72 -31.10 6.90
C ASP A 33 14.91 -30.12 6.02
N SER A 34 13.59 -30.04 6.19
CA SER A 34 12.81 -28.92 5.64
C SER A 34 12.91 -27.71 6.57
N VAL A 35 13.42 -26.60 6.04
CA VAL A 35 13.12 -25.28 6.63
C VAL A 35 11.63 -25.05 6.41
N ASP A 36 10.83 -25.37 7.42
CA ASP A 36 9.39 -25.10 7.40
C ASP A 36 9.20 -23.58 7.42
N LEU A 37 9.09 -23.00 6.23
CA LEU A 37 8.63 -21.63 6.05
C LEU A 37 7.31 -21.49 6.83
N SER A 38 7.27 -20.52 7.74
CA SER A 38 6.07 -20.27 8.55
C SER A 38 4.82 -20.23 7.65
N PRO A 39 3.64 -20.65 8.14
CA PRO A 39 2.41 -20.56 7.36
C PRO A 39 2.11 -19.13 6.87
N VAL A 40 2.74 -18.11 7.48
CA VAL A 40 2.71 -16.71 7.04
C VAL A 40 3.51 -16.49 5.76
N ALA A 41 4.67 -17.13 5.60
CA ALA A 41 5.48 -17.07 4.38
C ALA A 41 4.78 -17.76 3.18
N HIS A 42 3.87 -18.70 3.43
CA HIS A 42 3.04 -19.33 2.40
C HIS A 42 1.89 -18.45 1.88
N GLN A 43 1.62 -17.30 2.50
CA GLN A 43 0.54 -16.38 2.12
C GLN A 43 1.03 -15.10 1.44
N VAL A 44 2.35 -14.92 1.27
CA VAL A 44 2.92 -13.74 0.59
C VAL A 44 2.54 -13.81 -0.89
N LYS A 45 1.53 -13.03 -1.26
CA LYS A 45 1.14 -12.85 -2.65
C LYS A 45 2.01 -11.75 -3.24
N GLU A 46 2.64 -12.04 -4.37
CA GLU A 46 3.27 -11.01 -5.18
C GLU A 46 2.22 -10.40 -6.11
N ILE A 47 2.20 -9.08 -6.16
CA ILE A 47 1.47 -8.33 -7.19
C ILE A 47 2.50 -7.62 -8.05
N HIS A 48 2.12 -7.33 -9.29
CA HIS A 48 2.87 -6.42 -10.12
C HIS A 48 1.99 -5.27 -10.59
N LEU A 49 2.62 -4.11 -10.75
CA LEU A 49 2.07 -2.92 -11.37
C LEU A 49 2.82 -2.72 -12.68
N ASP A 50 2.10 -2.54 -13.77
CA ASP A 50 2.69 -2.23 -15.07
C ASP A 50 2.25 -0.85 -15.53
N SER A 51 3.01 -0.25 -16.45
CA SER A 51 2.67 1.06 -16.99
C SER A 51 1.36 1.06 -17.81
N GLN A 52 0.90 -0.12 -18.24
CA GLN A 52 -0.23 -0.31 -19.16
C GLN A 52 -1.56 -0.55 -18.43
N ALA A 53 -1.60 -1.27 -17.31
CA ALA A 53 -2.81 -1.51 -16.52
C ALA A 53 -3.07 -0.38 -15.53
N LYS A 54 -3.20 0.84 -16.05
CA LYS A 54 -3.59 2.02 -15.28
C LYS A 54 -4.97 2.53 -15.67
N THR A 55 -5.61 3.15 -14.70
CA THR A 55 -6.77 4.01 -14.89
C THR A 55 -6.30 5.46 -14.99
N ALA A 56 -7.00 6.28 -15.76
CA ALA A 56 -6.67 7.70 -15.86
C ALA A 56 -6.81 8.38 -14.49
N LEU A 57 -5.90 9.32 -14.17
CA LEU A 57 -6.03 10.13 -12.98
C LEU A 57 -7.30 10.99 -13.07
N THR A 58 -8.19 10.83 -12.09
CA THR A 58 -9.43 11.60 -11.98
C THR A 58 -9.31 12.67 -10.90
N ALA A 59 -10.21 13.64 -10.92
CA ALA A 59 -10.32 14.63 -9.83
C ALA A 59 -10.54 13.97 -8.46
N SER A 60 -11.31 12.88 -8.41
CA SER A 60 -11.52 12.08 -7.18
C SER A 60 -10.23 11.44 -6.69
N THR A 61 -9.41 10.95 -7.62
CA THR A 61 -8.08 10.38 -7.33
C THR A 61 -7.14 11.45 -6.80
N SER A 62 -7.16 12.65 -7.37
CA SER A 62 -6.35 13.79 -6.92
C SER A 62 -6.73 14.27 -5.52
N ILE A 63 -8.03 14.37 -5.19
CA ILE A 63 -8.47 14.66 -3.82
C ILE A 63 -7.89 13.62 -2.86
N PHE A 64 -8.05 12.35 -3.18
CA PHE A 64 -7.56 11.28 -2.31
C PHE A 64 -6.04 11.33 -2.12
N ALA A 65 -5.27 11.57 -3.18
CA ALA A 65 -3.82 11.76 -3.10
C ALA A 65 -3.46 12.95 -2.20
N ASN A 66 -4.13 14.10 -2.36
CA ASN A 66 -3.88 15.30 -1.57
C ASN A 66 -4.24 15.10 -0.09
N LEU A 67 -5.29 14.32 0.23
CA LEU A 67 -5.62 13.96 1.62
C LEU A 67 -4.49 13.15 2.27
N ILE A 68 -3.91 12.20 1.52
CA ILE A 68 -2.76 11.42 2.00
C ILE A 68 -1.55 12.33 2.21
N GLU A 69 -1.18 13.13 1.21
CA GLU A 69 -0.04 14.06 1.31
C GLU A 69 -0.18 14.99 2.53
N HIS A 70 -1.36 15.56 2.73
CA HIS A 70 -1.66 16.47 3.84
C HIS A 70 -1.53 15.78 5.20
N VAL A 71 -2.03 14.55 5.32
CA VAL A 71 -1.92 13.75 6.55
C VAL A 71 -0.50 13.32 6.83
N LEU A 72 0.25 12.85 5.82
CA LEU A 72 1.64 12.44 6.00
C LEU A 72 2.51 13.65 6.37
N SER A 73 2.33 14.79 5.70
CA SER A 73 3.07 16.01 6.00
C SER A 73 2.85 16.47 7.44
N HIS A 74 1.61 16.40 7.91
CA HIS A 74 1.27 16.69 9.31
C HIS A 74 1.84 15.64 10.28
N ALA A 75 1.68 14.34 9.97
CA ALA A 75 2.11 13.25 10.84
C ALA A 75 3.63 13.19 11.02
N PHE A 76 4.37 13.55 9.98
CA PHE A 76 5.83 13.54 10.01
C PHE A 76 6.46 14.92 10.25
N ASN A 77 5.63 15.97 10.38
CA ASN A 77 6.08 17.34 10.60
C ASN A 77 7.12 17.79 9.56
N THR A 78 6.85 17.50 8.29
CA THR A 78 7.70 17.84 7.15
C THR A 78 6.81 18.14 5.94
N ASN A 79 7.24 19.04 5.07
CA ASN A 79 6.54 19.28 3.82
C ASN A 79 6.88 18.12 2.88
N LEU A 80 5.92 17.25 2.63
CA LEU A 80 6.05 16.14 1.69
C LEU A 80 5.29 16.48 0.43
N HIS A 81 5.82 16.04 -0.69
CA HIS A 81 5.10 16.07 -1.94
C HIS A 81 4.87 14.64 -2.42
N LEU A 82 3.64 14.35 -2.83
CA LEU A 82 3.25 13.08 -3.38
C LEU A 82 3.22 13.18 -4.90
N HIS A 83 4.26 12.67 -5.55
CA HIS A 83 4.36 12.73 -7.01
C HIS A 83 3.38 11.80 -7.69
N SER A 84 2.83 12.25 -8.81
CA SER A 84 2.15 11.39 -9.78
C SER A 84 3.12 10.83 -10.83
N PRO A 85 2.85 9.65 -11.41
CA PRO A 85 3.65 9.12 -12.52
C PRO A 85 3.62 10.02 -13.76
N GLU A 86 2.51 10.72 -13.98
CA GLU A 86 2.37 11.74 -15.03
C GLU A 86 3.37 12.89 -14.84
N GLU A 87 3.52 13.39 -13.62
CA GLU A 87 4.53 14.40 -13.27
C GLU A 87 5.96 13.86 -13.42
N LEU A 88 6.19 12.56 -13.33
CA LEU A 88 7.52 11.98 -13.52
C LEU A 88 7.80 11.51 -14.95
N ASN A 89 6.86 11.73 -15.89
CA ASN A 89 6.90 11.22 -17.28
C ASN A 89 7.04 9.69 -17.38
N LEU A 90 6.55 8.97 -16.37
CA LEU A 90 6.57 7.51 -16.32
C LEU A 90 5.54 6.88 -17.27
N ASP A 91 4.53 7.66 -17.65
CA ASP A 91 3.40 7.23 -18.46
C ASP A 91 3.73 6.87 -19.91
N ILE A 92 4.83 7.39 -20.42
CA ILE A 92 5.29 7.17 -21.80
C ILE A 92 6.24 5.96 -21.86
N LYS A 93 6.66 5.44 -20.70
CA LYS A 93 7.71 4.44 -20.59
C LYS A 93 7.11 3.10 -20.16
N GLU A 94 7.65 2.02 -20.70
CA GLU A 94 7.30 0.68 -20.25
C GLU A 94 8.10 0.32 -19.01
N TRP A 95 7.40 0.01 -17.93
CA TRP A 95 8.00 -0.43 -16.68
C TRP A 95 7.08 -1.40 -15.96
N LYS A 96 7.67 -2.19 -15.06
CA LYS A 96 6.96 -3.09 -14.15
C LYS A 96 7.55 -2.97 -12.75
N LEU A 97 6.69 -2.85 -11.76
CA LEU A 97 7.03 -2.90 -10.35
C LEU A 97 6.47 -4.17 -9.75
N PHE A 98 7.27 -4.86 -8.95
CA PHE A 98 6.85 -6.05 -8.21
C PHE A 98 6.77 -5.68 -6.74
N LEU A 99 5.64 -5.99 -6.11
CA LEU A 99 5.38 -5.69 -4.71
C LEU A 99 4.89 -6.94 -4.00
N GLN A 100 5.40 -7.16 -2.79
CA GLN A 100 4.85 -8.16 -1.90
C GLN A 100 3.64 -7.56 -1.17
N VAL A 101 2.50 -8.24 -1.27
CA VAL A 101 1.30 -7.87 -0.53
C VAL A 101 1.44 -8.41 0.89
N PRO A 102 1.34 -7.54 1.90
CA PRO A 102 1.45 -7.99 3.27
C PRO A 102 0.21 -8.84 3.66
N PRO A 103 0.34 -9.78 4.61
CA PRO A 103 -0.73 -10.70 4.96
C PRO A 103 -1.94 -9.96 5.55
N ILE A 104 -3.14 -10.26 5.04
CA ILE A 104 -4.39 -9.59 5.44
C ILE A 104 -4.84 -10.01 6.85
N ASN A 105 -4.49 -11.23 7.27
CA ASN A 105 -4.84 -11.78 8.57
C ASN A 105 -3.59 -12.33 9.27
N ARG A 106 -3.23 -11.74 10.41
CA ARG A 106 -2.40 -12.43 11.39
C ARG A 106 -3.37 -13.15 12.31
N ASP A 107 -3.32 -14.48 12.35
CA ASP A 107 -4.11 -15.26 13.31
C ASP A 107 -3.82 -14.73 14.72
N LYS A 108 -4.80 -14.03 15.32
CA LYS A 108 -4.74 -13.56 16.71
C LYS A 108 -4.82 -14.72 17.73
N ASN A 109 -4.80 -15.96 17.24
CA ASN A 109 -4.99 -17.17 18.02
C ASN A 109 -3.70 -18.02 18.07
N LYS A 110 -2.67 -17.51 18.72
CA LYS A 110 -1.77 -18.34 19.52
C LYS A 110 -1.38 -17.58 20.79
N LYS A 111 -2.29 -17.59 21.77
CA LYS A 111 -1.85 -17.69 23.17
C LYS A 111 -1.25 -19.08 23.30
N THR A 112 0.05 -19.21 23.08
CA THR A 112 0.80 -20.36 23.58
C THR A 112 1.01 -20.09 25.06
N ASP A 113 0.26 -20.85 25.86
CA ASP A 113 0.45 -20.98 27.29
C ASP A 113 1.89 -21.39 27.62
N ASP A 114 2.38 -20.80 28.70
CA ASP A 114 3.38 -21.29 29.65
C ASP A 114 4.63 -21.97 29.10
N TYR A 115 5.77 -21.28 29.20
CA TYR A 115 6.90 -21.70 30.06
C TYR A 115 7.99 -20.60 30.04
N ILE A 116 8.06 -19.87 31.16
CA ILE A 116 9.24 -19.18 31.73
C ILE A 116 10.09 -18.34 30.76
N ALA A 117 9.86 -17.04 30.75
CA ALA A 117 10.89 -16.05 30.40
C ALA A 117 10.86 -14.90 31.40
N ILE A 118 11.73 -15.00 32.40
CA ILE A 118 12.19 -13.84 33.18
C ILE A 118 13.00 -12.98 32.20
N ALA A 119 12.45 -11.85 31.78
CA ALA A 119 13.15 -10.81 31.02
C ALA A 119 12.64 -9.44 31.49
N PRO A 120 13.52 -8.43 31.51
CA PRO A 120 13.41 -7.25 32.37
C PRO A 120 12.21 -6.38 31.99
N GLU A 121 11.82 -5.46 32.87
CA GLU A 121 10.77 -4.45 32.64
C GLU A 121 10.98 -3.69 31.32
N ILE A 122 10.51 -4.26 30.21
CA ILE A 122 10.38 -3.56 28.95
C ILE A 122 9.23 -2.59 29.19
N HIS A 123 9.53 -1.30 29.29
CA HIS A 123 8.54 -0.23 29.27
C HIS A 123 7.46 -0.56 28.25
N GLN A 124 6.30 -1.01 28.72
CA GLN A 124 5.22 -1.45 27.86
C GLN A 124 4.77 -0.23 27.06
N ARG A 125 5.19 -0.16 25.80
CA ARG A 125 4.69 0.86 24.88
C ARG A 125 3.16 0.77 24.89
N PRO A 126 2.44 1.91 24.94
CA PRO A 126 0.98 1.89 24.89
C PRO A 126 0.53 1.13 23.63
N PRO A 127 -0.62 0.44 23.65
CA PRO A 127 -1.08 -0.30 22.48
C PRO A 127 -1.21 0.63 21.27
N ALA A 128 -0.79 0.16 20.10
CA ALA A 128 -0.93 0.91 18.86
C ALA A 128 -2.41 1.22 18.62
N LYS A 129 -2.73 2.49 18.37
CA LYS A 129 -4.10 2.92 18.09
C LYS A 129 -4.28 3.27 16.62
N GLN A 130 -5.52 3.24 16.16
CA GLN A 130 -5.89 3.83 14.89
C GLN A 130 -5.99 5.34 15.06
N LEU A 131 -5.52 6.09 14.06
CA LEU A 131 -5.54 7.54 14.05
C LEU A 131 -6.63 8.04 13.12
N ILE A 132 -7.38 9.04 13.56
CA ILE A 132 -8.47 9.67 12.82
C ILE A 132 -8.05 11.11 12.53
N PHE A 133 -8.01 11.45 11.25
CA PHE A 133 -7.69 12.81 10.82
C PHE A 133 -8.92 13.43 10.17
N HIS A 134 -9.38 14.54 10.74
CA HIS A 134 -10.46 15.37 10.19
C HIS A 134 -9.85 16.52 9.41
N ILE A 135 -10.22 16.62 8.14
CA ILE A 135 -9.58 17.51 7.17
C ILE A 135 -10.67 18.41 6.58
N PRO A 136 -10.71 19.70 6.92
CA PRO A 136 -11.61 20.63 6.27
C PRO A 136 -11.12 20.92 4.86
N VAL A 137 -11.79 20.38 3.84
CA VAL A 137 -11.46 20.54 2.43
C VAL A 137 -12.23 21.73 1.87
N LYS A 138 -11.52 22.81 1.54
CA LYS A 138 -12.11 24.05 1.04
C LYS A 138 -12.19 24.03 -0.50
N PRO A 139 -13.41 24.06 -1.08
CA PRO A 139 -13.61 24.22 -2.53
C PRO A 139 -13.12 25.57 -3.06
N SER A 140 -13.14 25.71 -4.39
CA SER A 140 -12.79 26.94 -5.09
C SER A 140 -13.62 28.16 -4.64
N TYR A 141 -14.88 27.93 -4.26
CA TYR A 141 -15.77 28.90 -3.62
C TYR A 141 -16.68 28.19 -2.60
N GLY A 142 -17.23 28.89 -1.62
CA GLY A 142 -18.15 28.31 -0.63
C GLY A 142 -17.50 27.83 0.67
N ILE A 143 -18.23 27.00 1.41
CA ILE A 143 -17.82 26.50 2.73
C ILE A 143 -16.98 25.22 2.62
N PRO A 144 -16.04 24.97 3.55
CA PRO A 144 -15.31 23.71 3.58
C PRO A 144 -16.22 22.50 3.84
N VAL A 145 -15.91 21.39 3.16
CA VAL A 145 -16.51 20.07 3.41
C VAL A 145 -15.53 19.25 4.24
N GLU A 146 -16.02 18.64 5.31
CA GLU A 146 -15.19 17.78 6.16
C GLU A 146 -14.96 16.42 5.50
N MET A 147 -13.68 16.02 5.41
CA MET A 147 -13.27 14.69 4.98
C MET A 147 -12.42 14.05 6.08
N THR A 148 -12.63 12.76 6.31
CA THR A 148 -11.96 11.97 7.34
C THR A 148 -11.06 10.90 6.72
N LEU A 149 -9.81 10.85 7.17
CA LEU A 149 -8.87 9.77 6.86
C LEU A 149 -8.59 8.95 8.12
N LEU A 150 -9.06 7.71 8.15
CA LEU A 150 -8.68 6.71 9.14
C LEU A 150 -7.35 6.07 8.71
N VAL A 151 -6.38 6.09 9.61
CA VAL A 151 -5.05 5.52 9.41
C VAL A 151 -4.81 4.46 10.46
N SER A 152 -4.56 3.22 10.03
CA SER A 152 -4.24 2.11 10.92
C SER A 152 -2.85 1.55 10.63
N PRO A 153 -2.16 0.98 11.62
CA PRO A 153 -0.97 0.19 11.33
C PRO A 153 -1.35 -1.05 10.53
N HIS A 154 -0.53 -1.44 9.58
CA HIS A 154 -0.70 -2.70 8.89
C HIS A 154 -0.33 -3.86 9.84
N ASN A 155 -1.24 -4.83 10.03
CA ASN A 155 -1.05 -5.92 11.00
C ASN A 155 0.08 -6.90 10.62
N GLY A 156 0.50 -6.87 9.36
CA GLY A 156 1.59 -7.69 8.82
C GLY A 156 2.99 -7.12 9.06
N SER A 157 3.13 -5.83 9.38
CA SER A 157 4.45 -5.22 9.59
C SER A 157 5.09 -5.72 10.89
N PRO A 158 6.41 -6.00 10.91
CA PRO A 158 7.10 -6.50 12.09
C PRO A 158 7.11 -5.47 13.22
N GLU A 159 7.24 -4.20 12.86
CA GLU A 159 7.21 -3.08 13.80
C GLU A 159 6.07 -2.11 13.47
N THR A 160 5.41 -1.63 14.52
CA THR A 160 4.40 -0.57 14.38
C THR A 160 5.06 0.80 14.47
N PRO A 161 4.84 1.71 13.49
CA PRO A 161 5.41 3.04 13.52
C PRO A 161 5.08 3.81 14.81
N ASN A 162 6.06 4.55 15.35
CA ASN A 162 5.93 5.26 16.62
C ASN A 162 4.76 6.27 16.65
N LEU A 163 4.34 6.76 15.48
CA LEU A 163 3.20 7.66 15.33
C LEU A 163 1.91 7.06 15.93
N PHE A 164 1.70 5.74 15.81
CA PHE A 164 0.49 5.09 16.35
C PHE A 164 0.47 4.99 17.88
N HIS A 165 1.60 5.24 18.52
CA HIS A 165 1.72 5.26 19.97
C HIS A 165 1.65 6.69 20.51
N THR A 166 2.25 7.65 19.78
CA THR A 166 2.51 9.02 20.25
C THR A 166 1.47 10.05 19.79
N PHE A 167 0.94 9.96 18.57
CA PHE A 167 -0.03 10.94 18.06
C PHE A 167 -1.32 10.95 18.87
N ALA A 168 -2.07 12.04 18.88
CA ALA A 168 -3.44 12.00 19.39
C ALA A 168 -4.28 11.02 18.55
N LYS A 169 -5.21 10.29 19.19
CA LYS A 169 -6.08 9.33 18.49
C LYS A 169 -6.90 10.01 17.39
N GLU A 170 -7.29 11.24 17.63
CA GLU A 170 -8.11 12.06 16.74
C GLU A 170 -7.44 13.43 16.61
N SER A 171 -7.39 13.97 15.40
CA SER A 171 -6.70 15.23 15.10
C SER A 171 -7.42 15.99 14.00
N TRP A 172 -7.48 17.31 14.15
CA TRP A 172 -8.03 18.24 13.17
C TRP A 172 -6.90 18.90 12.41
N LEU A 173 -6.88 18.73 11.09
CA LEU A 173 -5.84 19.28 10.24
C LEU A 173 -6.20 20.69 9.75
N PRO A 174 -5.19 21.48 9.35
CA PRO A 174 -5.42 22.74 8.65
C PRO A 174 -6.25 22.56 7.39
N ILE A 175 -6.86 23.64 6.93
CA ILE A 175 -7.69 23.65 5.71
C ILE A 175 -6.87 23.21 4.49
N LEU A 176 -7.34 22.15 3.83
CA LEU A 176 -6.82 21.71 2.53
C LEU A 176 -7.61 22.43 1.43
N ARG A 177 -6.94 23.28 0.64
CA ARG A 177 -7.58 24.00 -0.46
C ARG A 177 -7.54 23.17 -1.73
N THR A 178 -8.63 23.22 -2.50
CA THR A 178 -8.74 22.51 -3.77
C THR A 178 -9.38 23.39 -4.84
N PRO A 179 -9.00 23.24 -6.13
CA PRO A 179 -9.63 23.96 -7.23
C PRO A 179 -11.04 23.45 -7.57
N TYR A 180 -11.52 22.35 -6.96
CA TYR A 180 -12.80 21.75 -7.31
C TYR A 180 -13.99 22.52 -6.75
N SER A 181 -15.13 22.42 -7.43
CA SER A 181 -16.37 23.08 -7.01
C SER A 181 -17.02 22.36 -5.82
N PRO A 182 -17.87 23.05 -5.04
CA PRO A 182 -18.60 22.44 -3.93
C PRO A 182 -19.44 21.23 -4.37
N GLU A 183 -20.14 21.33 -5.49
CA GLU A 183 -21.05 20.29 -5.98
C GLU A 183 -20.28 19.01 -6.32
N PHE A 184 -19.04 19.14 -6.80
CA PHE A 184 -18.15 18.00 -7.01
C PHE A 184 -17.71 17.40 -5.67
N LEU A 185 -17.29 18.21 -4.70
CA LEU A 185 -16.84 17.74 -3.38
C LEU A 185 -17.93 17.00 -2.61
N GLU A 186 -19.18 17.46 -2.69
CA GLU A 186 -20.34 16.83 -2.05
C GLU A 186 -20.61 15.41 -2.57
N GLN A 187 -20.18 15.09 -3.80
CA GLN A 187 -20.33 13.76 -4.40
C GLN A 187 -19.17 12.81 -4.05
N GLN A 188 -18.11 13.30 -3.42
CA GLN A 188 -16.94 12.50 -3.10
C GLN A 188 -17.15 11.67 -1.84
N ALA A 189 -16.38 10.59 -1.72
CA ALA A 189 -16.31 9.88 -0.45
C ALA A 189 -15.68 10.82 0.59
N SER A 190 -16.39 11.05 1.69
CA SER A 190 -15.87 11.83 2.82
C SER A 190 -15.05 10.98 3.78
N TYR A 191 -15.07 9.64 3.65
CA TYR A 191 -14.37 8.73 4.54
C TYR A 191 -13.47 7.78 3.79
N TYR A 192 -12.20 7.74 4.19
CA TYR A 192 -11.19 6.84 3.65
C TYR A 192 -10.51 6.05 4.76
N HIS A 193 -10.18 4.79 4.48
CA HIS A 193 -9.37 3.95 5.37
C HIS A 193 -8.10 3.50 4.66
N ILE A 194 -6.96 3.86 5.25
CA ILE A 194 -5.64 3.45 4.79
C ILE A 194 -4.87 2.70 5.88
N LEU A 195 -3.98 1.82 5.44
CA LEU A 195 -3.04 1.09 6.29
C LEU A 195 -1.62 1.56 5.96
N LEU A 196 -0.86 1.92 6.99
CA LEU A 196 0.57 2.23 6.86
C LEU A 196 1.40 0.99 7.15
N ASP A 197 2.31 0.70 6.24
CA ASP A 197 3.27 -0.38 6.31
C ASP A 197 4.67 0.18 6.08
N GLN A 198 5.61 -0.12 6.98
CA GLN A 198 7.01 0.35 6.93
C GLN A 198 7.98 -0.82 6.67
N ASP A 199 7.46 -1.95 6.18
CA ASP A 199 8.22 -3.15 5.86
C ASP A 199 8.58 -3.25 4.37
N GLY A 200 8.52 -2.13 3.64
CA GLY A 200 8.90 -2.11 2.24
C GLY A 200 10.42 -2.03 2.04
N GLU A 201 10.86 -2.47 0.86
CA GLU A 201 12.25 -2.30 0.45
C GLU A 201 12.60 -0.80 0.33
N LEU A 202 13.79 -0.44 0.81
CA LEU A 202 14.27 0.96 0.81
C LEU A 202 14.42 1.54 -0.62
N ASP A 203 14.59 0.66 -1.61
CA ASP A 203 14.73 0.96 -3.03
C ASP A 203 13.60 0.32 -3.87
N GLN A 204 12.40 0.18 -3.31
CA GLN A 204 11.26 -0.46 -3.96
C GLN A 204 10.84 0.20 -5.29
N LEU A 205 11.25 1.45 -5.53
CA LEU A 205 11.00 2.15 -6.79
C LEU A 205 12.19 2.13 -7.75
N SER A 206 13.24 1.36 -7.44
CA SER A 206 14.45 1.27 -8.27
C SER A 206 14.23 0.91 -9.74
N PRO A 207 13.24 0.09 -10.13
CA PRO A 207 12.96 -0.15 -11.55
C PRO A 207 12.55 1.11 -12.31
N LEU A 208 12.11 2.16 -11.62
CA LEU A 208 11.69 3.42 -12.24
C LEU A 208 12.82 4.44 -12.38
N TYR A 209 13.95 4.29 -11.68
CA TYR A 209 14.98 5.34 -11.61
C TYR A 209 15.54 5.73 -12.98
N SER A 210 15.71 4.77 -13.89
CA SER A 210 16.14 5.00 -15.29
C SER A 210 15.09 5.75 -16.13
N HIS A 211 13.85 5.76 -15.68
CA HIS A 211 12.70 6.28 -16.40
C HIS A 211 12.26 7.66 -15.88
N ILE A 212 12.74 8.11 -14.74
CA ILE A 212 12.27 9.34 -14.11
C ILE A 212 13.06 10.55 -14.57
N ASN A 213 12.38 11.69 -14.69
CA ASN A 213 13.03 12.97 -14.87
C ASN A 213 13.50 13.56 -13.52
N GLN A 214 14.77 13.36 -13.18
CA GLN A 214 15.36 13.80 -11.90
C GLN A 214 15.23 15.31 -11.65
N SER A 215 15.23 16.13 -12.69
CA SER A 215 15.04 17.59 -12.56
C SER A 215 13.72 18.01 -11.89
N ARG A 216 12.72 17.12 -11.83
CA ARG A 216 11.44 17.37 -11.15
C ARG A 216 11.46 16.99 -9.65
N ILE A 217 12.49 16.28 -9.21
CA ILE A 217 12.67 15.82 -7.82
C ILE A 217 13.74 16.66 -7.10
N GLU A 218 14.74 17.17 -7.83
CA GLU A 218 15.93 17.87 -7.32
C GLU A 218 15.69 19.11 -6.43
N ASN A 219 14.45 19.59 -6.28
CA ASN A 219 14.10 20.72 -5.41
C ASN A 219 13.71 20.32 -3.98
N GLU A 220 13.60 19.02 -3.70
CA GLU A 220 13.31 18.51 -2.36
C GLU A 220 14.64 18.22 -1.66
N GLY A 221 14.84 18.76 -0.46
CA GLY A 221 16.06 18.58 0.32
C GLY A 221 16.32 17.12 0.69
N SER A 222 17.12 16.87 1.73
CA SER A 222 17.33 15.50 2.21
C SER A 222 15.99 14.85 2.57
N LEU A 223 15.58 13.83 1.79
CA LEU A 223 14.33 13.11 2.03
C LEU A 223 14.36 12.46 3.42
N PRO A 224 13.29 12.60 4.22
CA PRO A 224 13.23 12.00 5.55
C PRO A 224 13.30 10.46 5.52
N ALA A 225 14.09 9.89 6.42
CA ALA A 225 14.31 8.43 6.47
C ALA A 225 13.04 7.61 6.75
N HIS A 226 12.02 8.20 7.37
CA HIS A 226 10.73 7.54 7.65
C HIS A 226 9.86 7.31 6.39
N LEU A 227 10.28 7.81 5.23
CA LEU A 227 9.60 7.55 3.95
C LEU A 227 10.17 6.30 3.26
N PHE A 228 11.39 5.88 3.61
CA PHE A 228 12.06 4.81 2.87
C PHE A 228 11.43 3.48 3.21
N GLY A 229 10.92 2.77 2.19
CA GLY A 229 10.19 1.53 2.41
C GLY A 229 8.74 1.74 2.88
N LEU A 230 8.26 2.98 2.97
CA LEU A 230 6.86 3.24 3.31
C LEU A 230 5.95 2.70 2.20
N ARG A 231 4.91 1.98 2.58
CA ARG A 231 3.83 1.51 1.71
C ARG A 231 2.50 1.91 2.33
N ILE A 232 1.63 2.49 1.52
CA ILE A 232 0.27 2.84 1.94
C ILE A 232 -0.68 1.97 1.15
N TRP A 233 -1.55 1.28 1.89
CA TRP A 233 -2.57 0.41 1.33
C TRP A 233 -3.94 1.00 1.60
N ARG A 234 -4.81 1.01 0.60
CA ARG A 234 -6.23 1.33 0.78
C ARG A 234 -7.00 0.05 1.07
N ALA A 235 -7.74 0.05 2.16
CA ALA A 235 -8.67 -1.02 2.50
C ALA A 235 -10.07 -0.66 1.99
N LYS A 236 -10.60 -1.44 1.04
CA LYS A 236 -11.97 -1.27 0.54
C LYS A 236 -12.56 -2.62 0.18
N ASN A 237 -13.79 -2.92 0.59
CA ASN A 237 -14.51 -4.14 0.20
C ASN A 237 -13.68 -5.44 0.41
N ASN A 238 -12.92 -5.52 1.51
CA ASN A 238 -12.03 -6.64 1.82
C ASN A 238 -10.88 -6.86 0.82
N THR A 239 -10.56 -5.86 -0.02
CA THR A 239 -9.35 -5.83 -0.85
C THR A 239 -8.37 -4.79 -0.31
N LEU A 240 -7.08 -5.12 -0.42
CA LEU A 240 -5.98 -4.21 -0.16
C LEU A 240 -5.34 -3.84 -1.49
N THR A 241 -5.35 -2.56 -1.80
CA THR A 241 -4.74 -2.02 -3.01
C THR A 241 -3.63 -1.07 -2.63
N PRO A 242 -2.42 -1.19 -3.18
CA PRO A 242 -1.35 -0.26 -2.89
C PRO A 242 -1.70 1.11 -3.50
N VAL A 243 -1.46 2.19 -2.77
CA VAL A 243 -1.82 3.56 -3.21
C VAL A 243 -0.65 4.52 -3.20
N VAL A 244 0.32 4.35 -2.31
CA VAL A 244 1.53 5.16 -2.25
C VAL A 244 2.72 4.27 -1.90
N LEU A 245 3.85 4.52 -2.56
CA LEU A 245 5.14 3.91 -2.26
C LEU A 245 6.16 4.99 -1.93
N GLY A 246 6.97 4.75 -0.90
CA GLY A 246 8.00 5.65 -0.43
C GLY A 246 9.41 5.09 -0.63
N ASP A 247 10.33 5.96 -1.05
CA ASP A 247 11.65 5.56 -1.52
C ASP A 247 12.70 6.66 -1.32
N LYS A 248 13.97 6.27 -1.23
CA LYS A 248 15.08 7.20 -0.99
C LYS A 248 15.43 8.16 -2.12
N GLN A 249 15.04 7.88 -3.37
CA GLN A 249 15.34 8.73 -4.51
C GLN A 249 14.13 9.57 -4.96
N ILE A 250 12.92 9.03 -4.85
CA ILE A 250 11.70 9.69 -5.34
C ILE A 250 10.93 10.37 -4.22
N GLY A 251 11.12 9.97 -2.96
CA GLY A 251 10.30 10.45 -1.86
C GLY A 251 9.01 9.65 -1.81
N LEU A 252 7.91 10.17 -2.36
CA LEU A 252 6.60 9.51 -2.39
C LEU A 252 6.03 9.47 -3.81
N LEU A 253 5.60 8.29 -4.25
CA LEU A 253 4.94 8.08 -5.53
C LEU A 253 3.51 7.57 -5.34
N PHE A 254 2.55 8.27 -5.93
CA PHE A 254 1.16 7.84 -5.99
C PHE A 254 0.95 6.78 -7.08
N ILE A 255 0.48 5.60 -6.67
CA ILE A 255 0.22 4.46 -7.55
C ILE A 255 -1.23 3.96 -7.48
N GLY A 256 -2.10 4.65 -6.75
CA GLY A 256 -3.48 4.19 -6.49
C GLY A 256 -4.42 4.14 -7.71
N HIS A 257 -3.92 4.48 -8.90
CA HIS A 257 -4.62 4.39 -10.18
C HIS A 257 -4.12 3.22 -11.04
N TYR A 258 -3.04 2.53 -10.65
CA TYR A 258 -2.63 1.26 -11.26
C TYR A 258 -3.48 0.12 -10.72
N GLN A 259 -3.89 -0.78 -11.60
CA GLN A 259 -4.57 -2.00 -11.21
C GLN A 259 -3.50 -3.01 -10.76
N PRO A 260 -3.53 -3.47 -9.50
CA PRO A 260 -2.63 -4.54 -9.07
C PRO A 260 -3.01 -5.82 -9.82
N LEU A 261 -2.06 -6.34 -10.60
CA LEU A 261 -2.18 -7.63 -11.25
C LEU A 261 -1.59 -8.66 -10.31
N GLU A 262 -2.35 -9.72 -10.00
CA GLU A 262 -1.78 -10.85 -9.27
C GLU A 262 -0.59 -11.38 -10.08
N GLY A 263 0.57 -11.48 -9.45
CA GLY A 263 1.70 -12.20 -10.05
C GLY A 263 1.21 -13.59 -10.39
N ASN A 264 1.54 -14.09 -11.58
CA ASN A 264 1.33 -15.51 -11.87
C ASN A 264 1.90 -16.29 -10.69
N PRO A 265 1.18 -17.29 -10.13
CA PRO A 265 1.75 -18.13 -9.09
C PRO A 265 3.08 -18.63 -9.63
N ILE A 266 4.17 -18.32 -8.91
CA ILE A 266 5.54 -18.74 -9.29
C ILE A 266 5.42 -20.17 -9.78
N SER A 267 5.72 -20.38 -11.06
CA SER A 267 5.53 -21.70 -11.65
C SER A 267 6.35 -22.69 -10.84
N ALA A 268 5.89 -23.93 -10.71
CA ALA A 268 6.64 -24.95 -9.96
C ALA A 268 8.09 -25.08 -10.48
N GLU A 269 8.34 -24.76 -11.75
CA GLU A 269 9.65 -24.75 -12.40
C GLU A 269 10.54 -23.58 -11.94
N GLU A 270 9.96 -22.40 -11.76
CA GLU A 270 10.68 -21.21 -11.30
C GLU A 270 11.00 -21.30 -9.80
N LYS A 271 10.08 -21.89 -9.02
CA LYS A 271 10.30 -22.29 -7.62
C LYS A 271 11.40 -23.35 -7.50
N ALA A 272 11.46 -24.31 -8.43
CA ALA A 272 12.51 -25.33 -8.48
C ALA A 272 13.87 -24.74 -8.87
N ARG A 273 13.92 -23.74 -9.77
CA ARG A 273 15.15 -23.02 -10.15
C ARG A 273 15.72 -22.17 -9.02
N GLN A 274 14.87 -21.46 -8.29
CA GLN A 274 15.31 -20.68 -7.12
C GLN A 274 15.82 -21.59 -6.00
N ALA A 275 15.16 -22.74 -5.78
CA ALA A 275 15.65 -23.76 -4.85
C ALA A 275 17.00 -24.35 -5.31
N SER A 276 17.17 -24.69 -6.59
CA SER A 276 18.44 -25.26 -7.09
C SER A 276 19.62 -24.29 -7.01
N ASN A 277 19.38 -22.99 -7.13
CA ASN A 277 20.41 -21.96 -7.03
C ASN A 277 20.89 -21.72 -5.58
N LEU A 278 20.08 -22.09 -4.58
CA LEU A 278 20.49 -22.09 -3.17
C LEU A 278 21.34 -23.33 -2.81
N TYR A 279 21.24 -24.41 -3.56
CA TYR A 279 22.00 -25.65 -3.36
C TYR A 279 23.37 -25.70 -4.07
N THR A 280 23.72 -24.70 -4.88
CA THR A 280 24.96 -24.70 -5.68
C THR A 280 26.09 -23.81 -5.13
N LYS A 281 25.94 -23.26 -3.92
CA LYS A 281 27.08 -22.74 -3.14
C LYS A 281 27.30 -23.59 -1.89
N ALA A 282 28.02 -24.69 -2.08
CA ALA A 282 28.80 -25.36 -1.05
C ALA A 282 30.18 -25.65 -1.64
#